data_AF-A0A1D6KV03-F1
#
_entry.id   AF-A0A1D6KV03-F1
#
_cell.length_a   1.000
_cell.length_b   1.000
_cell.length_c   1.000
_cell.angle_alpha   90.00
_cell.angle_beta   90.00
_cell.angle_gamma   90.00
#
_symmetry.space_group_name_H-M   'P 1'
#
loop_
_entity.id
_entity.type
_entity.pdbx_description
1 polymer ?
#
loop_
_entity_poly.entity_id
_entity_poly.type
_entity_poly.pdbx_seq_one_letter_code
_entity_poly.pdbx_strand_id
1 'polypeptide(L)'
;MEVESAKCECCGLREDCTREYIAAVKAGFGGRWLCGLCTEAVRDEVAAKKRGDLEGALRDHMSFCAKFGKKGPAFRVADGMRQMLRRRSSDISASAAAAAASSSAAAS
;
A
#
# COMPACT_ATOMS: atom_id res chain seq x y z
N MET A 1 0.68 20.53 22.58
CA MET A 1 0.02 19.48 21.79
C MET A 1 0.02 18.20 22.60
N GLU A 2 -1.15 17.67 22.88
CA GLU A 2 -1.29 16.38 23.56
C GLU A 2 -1.14 15.25 22.53
N VAL A 3 -0.24 14.30 22.82
CA VAL A 3 0.08 13.17 21.95
C VAL A 3 -0.47 11.90 22.58
N GLU A 4 -1.06 11.03 21.78
CA GLU A 4 -1.57 9.74 22.21
C GLU A 4 -1.12 8.63 21.26
N SER A 5 -0.85 7.45 21.81
CA SER A 5 -0.56 6.26 21.04
C SER A 5 -1.85 5.64 20.52
N ALA A 6 -2.05 5.60 19.20
CA ALA A 6 -3.25 5.06 18.59
C ALA A 6 -2.92 3.88 17.67
N LYS A 7 -3.73 2.81 17.75
CA LYS A 7 -3.54 1.58 16.97
C LYS A 7 -4.41 1.62 15.73
N CYS A 8 -3.79 1.59 14.54
CA CYS A 8 -4.48 1.54 13.26
C CYS A 8 -5.39 0.32 13.18
N GLU A 9 -6.65 0.54 12.81
CA GLU A 9 -7.68 -0.50 12.73
C GLU A 9 -7.49 -1.43 11.52
N CYS A 10 -6.76 -0.98 10.49
CA CYS A 10 -6.44 -1.82 9.32
C CYS A 10 -5.27 -2.76 9.59
N CYS A 11 -4.10 -2.22 9.93
CA CYS A 11 -2.84 -2.97 9.97
C CYS A 11 -2.31 -3.26 11.37
N GLY A 12 -2.93 -2.70 12.41
CA GLY A 12 -2.50 -2.86 13.79
C GLY A 12 -1.22 -2.10 14.18
N LEU A 13 -0.64 -1.31 13.28
CA LEU A 13 0.48 -0.42 13.58
C LEU A 13 0.05 0.60 14.63
N ARG A 14 0.92 0.85 15.61
CA ARG A 14 0.74 1.87 16.63
C ARG A 14 1.57 3.09 16.25
N GLU A 15 0.96 4.26 16.26
CA GLU A 15 1.62 5.55 15.99
C GLU A 15 1.29 6.52 17.12
N ASP A 16 2.27 7.33 17.50
CA ASP A 16 2.10 8.42 18.46
C ASP A 16 1.72 9.68 17.66
N CYS A 17 0.51 10.20 17.89
CA CYS A 17 -0.06 11.28 17.10
C CYS A 17 -0.75 12.30 18.00
N THR A 18 -0.86 13.54 17.54
CA THR A 18 -1.61 14.56 18.28
C THR A 18 -3.09 14.19 18.33
N ARG A 19 -3.77 14.50 19.43
CA ARG A 19 -5.22 14.27 19.58
C ARG A 19 -6.01 14.90 18.43
N GLU A 20 -5.59 16.10 18.00
CA GLU A 20 -6.22 16.82 16.88
C GLU A 20 -6.09 16.04 15.57
N TYR A 21 -4.90 15.48 15.28
CA TYR A 21 -4.68 14.68 14.08
C TYR A 21 -5.48 13.38 14.12
N ILE A 22 -5.54 12.71 15.28
CA ILE A 22 -6.35 11.50 15.47
C ILE A 22 -7.84 11.79 15.21
N ALA A 23 -8.35 12.90 15.75
CA ALA A 23 -9.73 13.31 15.54
C ALA A 23 -10.03 13.63 14.07
N ALA A 24 -9.13 14.34 13.38
CA ALA A 24 -9.27 14.67 11.97
C ALA A 24 -9.33 13.43 11.07
N VAL A 25 -8.44 12.45 11.31
CA VAL A 25 -8.47 11.18 10.57
C VAL A 25 -9.76 10.42 10.87
N LYS A 26 -10.16 10.28 12.14
CA LYS A 26 -11.42 9.61 12.48
C LYS A 26 -12.63 10.25 11.79
N ALA A 27 -12.70 11.58 11.73
CA ALA A 27 -13.77 12.28 11.02
C ALA A 27 -13.79 11.95 9.52
N GLY A 28 -12.62 11.75 8.90
CA GLY A 28 -12.48 11.42 7.48
C GLY A 28 -12.78 9.97 7.10
N PHE A 29 -12.76 9.01 8.03
CA PHE A 29 -12.80 7.57 7.72
C PHE A 29 -13.88 6.77 8.48
N GLY A 30 -15.02 7.42 8.78
CA GLY A 30 -16.15 6.76 9.44
C GLY A 30 -15.91 6.46 10.92
N GLY A 31 -15.21 7.35 11.62
CA GLY A 31 -14.88 7.23 13.04
C GLY A 31 -13.67 6.35 13.35
N ARG A 32 -13.05 5.75 12.33
CA ARG A 32 -11.94 4.79 12.48
C ARG A 32 -10.59 5.47 12.43
N TRP A 33 -9.66 5.02 13.25
CA TRP A 33 -8.28 5.49 13.20
C TRP A 33 -7.44 4.66 12.22
N LEU A 34 -6.71 5.36 11.35
CA LEU A 34 -5.81 4.81 10.36
C LEU A 34 -4.42 5.41 10.55
N CYS A 35 -3.38 4.58 10.45
CA CYS A 35 -2.02 5.08 10.39
C CYS A 35 -1.79 5.89 9.12
N GLY A 36 -0.75 6.74 9.10
CA GLY A 36 -0.45 7.59 7.94
C GLY A 36 -0.37 6.84 6.61
N LEU A 37 0.17 5.61 6.63
CA LEU A 37 0.25 4.77 5.43
C LEU A 37 -1.09 4.20 4.97
N CYS A 38 -1.96 3.79 5.89
CA CYS A 38 -3.28 3.26 5.54
C CYS A 38 -4.21 4.39 5.08
N THR A 39 -4.10 5.58 5.67
CA THR A 39 -4.81 6.78 5.24
C THR A 39 -4.56 7.07 3.76
N GLU A 40 -3.30 7.15 3.35
CA GLU A 40 -2.96 7.43 1.95
C GLU A 40 -3.38 6.28 1.02
N ALA A 41 -3.15 5.02 1.41
CA ALA A 41 -3.57 3.87 0.61
C ALA A 41 -5.10 3.85 0.38
N VAL A 42 -5.91 4.15 1.39
CA VAL A 42 -7.37 4.21 1.23
C VAL A 42 -7.77 5.38 0.34
N ARG A 43 -7.12 6.55 0.45
CA ARG A 43 -7.40 7.71 -0.40
C ARG A 43 -7.10 7.43 -1.86
N ASP A 44 -6.01 6.74 -2.15
CA ASP A 44 -5.67 6.29 -3.50
C ASP A 44 -6.73 5.32 -4.06
N GLU A 45 -7.18 4.35 -3.26
CA GLU A 45 -8.25 3.42 -3.66
C GLU A 45 -9.59 4.14 -3.92
N VAL A 46 -9.92 5.15 -3.10
CA VAL A 46 -11.11 6.00 -3.31
C VAL A 46 -10.99 6.80 -4.60
N ALA A 47 -9.83 7.40 -4.86
CA ALA A 47 -9.57 8.18 -6.06
C ALA A 47 -9.59 7.32 -7.34
N ALA A 48 -9.13 6.06 -7.25
CA ALA A 48 -9.17 5.11 -8.35
C ALA A 48 -10.60 4.64 -8.69
N LYS A 49 -11.53 4.66 -7.72
CA LYS A 49 -12.92 4.24 -7.91
C LYS A 49 -13.78 5.40 -8.42
N LYS A 50 -14.47 5.20 -9.56
CA LYS A 50 -15.36 6.20 -10.21
C LYS A 50 -16.42 6.85 -9.30
N ARG A 51 -16.82 6.21 -8.19
CA ARG A 51 -17.87 6.70 -7.29
C ARG A 51 -17.36 7.26 -5.95
N GLY A 52 -16.06 7.28 -5.72
CA GLY A 52 -15.51 7.77 -4.45
C GLY A 52 -16.03 7.00 -3.23
N ASP A 53 -16.31 5.70 -3.38
CA ASP A 53 -16.86 4.87 -2.30
C ASP A 53 -15.79 4.60 -1.23
N LEU A 54 -15.77 5.49 -0.22
CA LEU A 54 -14.89 5.44 0.94
C LEU A 54 -15.09 4.17 1.76
N GLU A 55 -16.34 3.78 2.02
CA GLU A 55 -16.62 2.62 2.87
C GLU A 55 -16.20 1.33 2.16
N GLY A 56 -16.43 1.22 0.85
CA GLY A 56 -15.93 0.13 0.02
C GLY A 56 -14.41 0.07 -0.03
N ALA A 57 -13.73 1.19 -0.27
CA ALA A 57 -12.27 1.27 -0.25
C ALA A 57 -11.68 0.87 1.11
N LEU A 58 -12.28 1.32 2.22
CA LEU A 58 -11.90 0.90 3.57
C LEU A 58 -12.07 -0.60 3.77
N ARG A 59 -13.20 -1.18 3.36
CA ARG A 59 -13.47 -2.62 3.49
C ARG A 59 -12.45 -3.47 2.73
N ASP A 60 -12.14 -3.06 1.50
CA ASP A 60 -11.16 -3.74 0.65
C ASP A 60 -9.75 -3.64 1.27
N HIS A 61 -9.37 -2.45 1.73
CA HIS A 61 -8.08 -2.23 2.37
C HIS A 61 -7.95 -2.97 3.70
N MET A 62 -9.00 -3.01 4.53
CA MET A 62 -9.02 -3.81 5.77
C MET A 62 -8.89 -5.30 5.46
N SER A 63 -9.59 -5.80 4.43
CA SER A 63 -9.50 -7.20 4.00
C SER A 63 -8.10 -7.55 3.49
N PHE A 64 -7.47 -6.64 2.73
CA PHE A 64 -6.07 -6.76 2.33
C PHE A 64 -5.17 -6.79 3.56
N CYS A 65 -5.33 -5.82 4.46
CA CYS A 65 -4.53 -5.73 5.67
C CYS A 65 -4.67 -6.94 6.58
N ALA A 66 -5.85 -7.53 6.70
CA ALA A 66 -6.09 -8.72 7.52
C ALA A 66 -5.29 -9.93 7.01
N LYS A 67 -5.14 -10.08 5.69
CA LYS A 67 -4.32 -11.15 5.09
C LYS A 67 -2.84 -11.03 5.46
N PHE A 68 -2.36 -9.80 5.64
CA PHE A 68 -0.95 -9.51 5.94
C PHE A 68 -0.72 -9.11 7.40
N GLY A 69 -1.76 -8.89 8.21
CA GLY A 69 -1.68 -8.25 9.53
C GLY A 69 -0.87 -9.03 10.57
N LYS A 70 -0.64 -10.32 10.34
CA LYS A 70 0.28 -11.14 11.15
C LYS A 70 1.75 -10.80 10.89
N LYS A 71 2.06 -10.21 9.74
CA LYS A 71 3.39 -9.81 9.33
C LYS A 71 3.43 -8.29 9.36
N GLY A 72 4.05 -7.72 10.38
CA GLY A 72 4.00 -6.28 10.66
C GLY A 72 4.38 -5.38 9.46
N PRO A 73 4.17 -4.06 9.55
CA PRO A 73 4.35 -3.14 8.42
C PRO A 73 5.73 -3.21 7.75
N ALA A 74 6.80 -3.51 8.49
CA ALA A 74 8.13 -3.77 7.93
C ALA A 74 8.13 -4.92 6.91
N PHE A 75 7.34 -5.98 7.14
CA PHE A 75 7.16 -7.06 6.17
C PHE A 75 6.49 -6.56 4.89
N ARG A 76 5.50 -5.65 4.98
CA ARG A 76 4.82 -5.12 3.80
C ARG A 76 5.75 -4.28 2.93
N VAL A 77 6.59 -3.45 3.56
CA VAL A 77 7.62 -2.69 2.84
C VAL A 77 8.61 -3.66 2.17
N ALA A 78 9.09 -4.66 2.91
CA ALA A 78 10.00 -5.66 2.36
C ALA A 78 9.37 -6.47 1.20
N ASP A 79 8.08 -6.83 1.30
CA ASP A 79 7.37 -7.56 0.23
C ASP A 79 7.13 -6.68 -0.99
N GLY A 80 6.77 -5.40 -0.80
CA GLY A 80 6.67 -4.42 -1.87
C GLY A 80 8.00 -4.26 -2.61
N MET A 81 9.11 -4.11 -1.88
CA MET A 81 10.45 -4.07 -2.46
C MET A 81 10.78 -5.37 -3.21
N ARG A 82 10.46 -6.53 -2.64
CA ARG A 82 10.65 -7.84 -3.28
C ARG A 82 9.88 -7.94 -4.60
N GLN A 83 8.64 -7.45 -4.67
CA GLN A 83 7.84 -7.47 -5.89
C GLN A 83 8.39 -6.51 -6.95
N MET A 84 8.82 -5.31 -6.56
CA MET A 84 9.46 -4.35 -7.47
C MET A 84 10.74 -4.93 -8.10
N LEU A 85 11.58 -5.57 -7.28
CA LEU A 85 12.81 -6.22 -7.77
C LEU A 85 12.51 -7.39 -8.71
N ARG A 86 11.46 -8.18 -8.43
CA ARG A 86 11.04 -9.28 -9.30
C ARG A 86 10.58 -8.80 -10.67
N ARG A 87 9.74 -7.76 -10.73
CA ARG A 87 9.29 -7.15 -12.00
C ARG A 87 10.46 -6.65 -12.82
N ARG A 88 11.37 -5.89 -12.20
CA ARG A 88 12.59 -5.38 -12.86
C ARG A 88 13.43 -6.50 -13.47
N SER A 89 13.58 -7.62 -12.78
CA SER A 89 14.30 -8.78 -13.30
C SER A 89 13.62 -9.37 -14.53
N SER A 90 12.29 -9.48 -14.53
CA SER A 90 11.52 -9.99 -15.68
C SER A 90 11.65 -9.07 -16.89
N ASP A 91 11.59 -7.75 -16.69
CA ASP A 91 11.74 -6.76 -17.77
C ASP A 91 13.15 -6.78 -18.38
N ILE A 92 14.18 -6.94 -17.53
CA ILE A 92 15.57 -7.09 -17.97
C ILE A 92 15.73 -8.39 -18.77
N SER A 93 15.19 -9.51 -18.29
CA SER A 93 15.26 -10.79 -19.00
C SER A 93 14.52 -10.75 -20.33
N ALA A 94 13.34 -10.12 -20.39
CA ALA A 94 12.58 -9.96 -21.63
C ALA A 94 13.33 -9.06 -22.63
N SER A 95 13.92 -7.97 -22.16
CA SER A 95 14.70 -7.04 -22.98
C SER A 95 15.99 -7.71 -23.50
N ALA A 96 16.66 -8.50 -22.66
CA ALA A 96 17.84 -9.27 -23.05
C ALA A 96 17.51 -10.36 -24.08
N ALA A 97 16.38 -11.06 -23.91
CA ALA A 97 15.90 -12.04 -24.88
C ALA A 97 15.53 -11.39 -26.22
N ALA A 98 14.87 -10.23 -26.19
CA ALA A 98 14.55 -9.47 -27.39
C ALA A 98 15.81 -8.98 -28.13
N ALA A 99 16.82 -8.49 -27.39
CA ALA A 99 18.11 -8.09 -27.97
C ALA A 99 18.89 -9.27 -28.56
N ALA A 100 18.85 -10.44 -27.90
CA ALA A 100 19.47 -11.66 -28.42
C ALA A 100 18.78 -12.12 -29.72
N ALA A 101 17.45 -12.10 -29.77
CA ALA A 101 16.68 -12.46 -30.96
C ALA A 101 16.93 -11.52 -32.15
N SER A 102 17.01 -10.20 -31.92
CA SER A 102 17.30 -9.24 -32.98
C SER A 102 18.74 -9.35 -33.50
N SER A 103 19.71 -9.63 -32.63
CA SER A 103 21.10 -9.84 -33.07
C SER A 103 21.31 -11.13 -33.89
N SER A 104 20.52 -12.18 -33.63
CA SER A 104 20.58 -13.42 -34.41
C SER A 104 19.84 -13.31 -35.76
N ALA A 105 18.78 -12.51 -35.83
CA ALA A 105 18.11 -12.19 -37.10
C ALA A 105 18.96 -11.31 -38.03
N ALA A 106 19.83 -10.44 -37.49
CA ALA A 106 20.72 -9.59 -38.29
C ALA A 106 21.97 -10.33 -38.83
N ALA A 107 22.25 -11.54 -38.36
CA ALA A 107 23.39 -12.36 -38.77
C ALA A 107 23.02 -13.43 -39.83
N SER A 108 21.80 -13.41 -40.35
CA SER A 108 21.28 -14.34 -41.37
C SER A 108 21.06 -13.66 -42.71
#